data_AF-A0A2V9AAT3-F1
#
_entry.id   AF-A0A2V9AAT3-F1
#
_cell.length_a   1.000
_cell.length_b   1.000
_cell.length_c   1.000
_cell.angle_alpha   90.00
_cell.angle_beta   90.00
_cell.angle_gamma   90.00
#
_symmetry.space_group_name_H-M   'P 1'
#
loop_
_entity.id
_entity.type
_entity.pdbx_description
1 polymer ?
#
loop_
_entity_poly.entity_id
_entity_poly.type
_entity_poly.pdbx_seq_one_letter_code
_entity_poly.pdbx_strand_id
1 'polypeptide(L)' 'MPPTPVDWRNEREELKAKRNLLFSLFTKHPDDIRMSLEIKRIDDQIAKLAEQAGNKCLPKTGR' A
#
# COMPACT_ATOMS: atom_id res chain seq x y z
N MET A 1 15.49 16.02 -13.64
CA MET A 1 14.99 14.69 -14.04
C MET A 1 13.54 14.60 -13.62
N PRO A 2 12.58 14.23 -14.49
CA PRO A 2 11.21 13.98 -14.06
C PRO A 2 11.18 12.74 -13.15
N PRO A 3 10.33 12.68 -12.11
CA PRO A 3 10.21 11.51 -11.26
C PRO A 3 9.76 10.32 -12.11
N THR A 4 10.59 9.29 -12.14
CA THR A 4 10.36 8.11 -12.97
C THR A 4 9.24 7.25 -12.36
N PRO A 5 8.48 6.50 -13.16
CA PRO A 5 7.42 5.61 -12.69
C PRO A 5 7.94 4.37 -11.90
N VAL A 6 9.15 4.42 -11.36
CA VAL A 6 9.78 3.33 -10.58
C VAL A 6 9.48 3.48 -9.09
N ASP A 7 9.29 4.71 -8.61
CA ASP A 7 9.12 5.00 -7.18
C ASP A 7 7.89 4.31 -6.58
N TRP A 8 6.75 4.34 -7.26
CA TRP A 8 5.52 3.70 -6.76
C TRP A 8 5.59 2.17 -6.72
N ARG A 9 6.39 1.56 -7.61
CA ARG A 9 6.57 0.10 -7.64
C ARG A 9 7.40 -0.35 -6.45
N ASN A 10 8.51 0.34 -6.19
CA ASN A 10 9.35 0.06 -5.03
C ASN A 10 8.57 0.29 -3.72
N GLU A 11 7.88 1.42 -3.59
CA GLU A 11 7.10 1.72 -2.38
C GLU A 11 5.98 0.70 -2.14
N ARG A 12 5.32 0.22 -3.21
CA ARG A 12 4.32 -0.86 -3.11
C ARG A 12 4.92 -2.18 -2.63
N GLU A 13 6.09 -2.56 -3.13
CA GLU A 13 6.74 -3.81 -2.74
C GLU A 13 7.24 -3.74 -1.28
N GLU A 14 7.76 -2.60 -0.84
CA GLU A 14 8.11 -2.36 0.56
C GLU A 14 6.90 -2.47 1.50
N LEU A 15 5.77 -1.88 1.10
CA LEU A 15 4.52 -1.98 1.86
C LEU A 15 4.00 -3.41 1.93
N LYS A 16 4.07 -4.18 0.83
CA LYS A 16 3.73 -5.61 0.84
C LYS A 16 4.64 -6.42 1.77
N ALA A 17 5.95 -6.15 1.75
CA ALA A 17 6.89 -6.83 2.63
C ALA A 17 6.57 -6.56 4.11
N LYS A 18 6.30 -5.29 4.46
CA LYS A 18 5.85 -4.89 5.81
C LYS A 18 4.54 -5.57 6.21
N ARG A 19 3.55 -5.60 5.32
CA ARG A 19 2.26 -6.28 5.55
C ARG A 19 2.45 -7.77 5.81
N ASN A 20 3.28 -8.45 5.02
CA ASN A 20 3.55 -9.89 5.21
C ASN A 20 4.28 -10.18 6.53
N LEU A 21 5.23 -9.33 6.92
CA LEU A 21 5.90 -9.44 8.22
C LEU A 21 4.89 -9.27 9.36
N LEU A 22 4.03 -8.25 9.28
CA LEU A 22 2.98 -8.01 10.27
C LEU A 22 1.96 -9.15 10.33
N PHE A 23 1.57 -9.73 9.19
CA PHE A 23 0.72 -10.92 9.18
C PHE A 23 1.38 -12.11 9.88
N SER A 24 2.69 -12.34 9.66
CA SER A 24 3.43 -13.42 10.32
C SER A 24 3.58 -13.20 11.83
N LEU A 25 3.61 -11.95 12.28
CA LEU A 25 3.57 -11.62 13.71
C LEU A 25 2.16 -11.71 14.28
N PHE A 26 1.15 -11.27 13.53
CA PHE A 26 -0.25 -11.32 13.91
C PHE A 26 -0.78 -12.76 13.99
N THR A 27 -0.33 -13.68 13.13
CA THR A 27 -0.67 -15.10 13.26
C THR A 27 -0.14 -15.72 14.55
N LYS A 28 0.95 -15.18 15.12
CA LYS A 28 1.49 -15.58 16.42
C LYS A 28 0.80 -14.86 17.59
N HIS A 29 0.31 -13.65 17.36
CA HIS A 29 -0.34 -12.79 18.35
C HIS A 29 -1.64 -12.18 17.78
N PRO A 30 -2.69 -12.99 17.59
CA PRO A 30 -3.92 -12.54 16.94
C PRO A 30 -4.74 -11.54 17.78
N ASP A 31 -4.50 -11.50 19.10
CA ASP A 31 -5.10 -10.52 20.01
C ASP A 31 -4.45 -9.13 19.95
N ASP A 32 -3.34 -8.98 19.20
CA ASP A 32 -2.70 -7.68 19.05
C ASP A 32 -3.47 -6.80 18.05
N ILE A 33 -4.46 -6.08 18.56
CA ILE A 33 -5.27 -5.12 17.81
C ILE A 33 -4.39 -4.07 17.11
N ARG A 34 -3.23 -3.71 17.70
CA ARG A 34 -2.33 -2.71 17.11
C ARG A 34 -1.72 -3.25 15.81
N MET A 35 -1.36 -4.54 15.77
CA MET A 35 -0.89 -5.18 14.54
C MET A 35 -1.99 -5.24 13.47
N SER A 36 -3.23 -5.55 13.84
CA SER A 36 -4.36 -5.53 12.89
C SER A 36 -4.60 -4.13 12.31
N LEU A 37 -4.54 -3.08 13.13
CA LEU A 37 -4.68 -1.70 12.69
C LEU A 37 -3.54 -1.28 11.74
N GLU A 38 -2.31 -1.70 12.01
CA GLU A 38 -1.16 -1.39 11.14
C GLU A 38 -1.26 -2.12 9.79
N ILE A 39 -1.68 -3.40 9.78
CA ILE A 39 -1.97 -4.14 8.55
C ILE A 39 -3.01 -3.39 7.71
N LYS A 40 -4.13 -3.00 8.32
CA LYS A 40 -5.19 -2.24 7.64
C LYS A 40 -4.66 -0.93 7.04
N ARG A 41 -3.88 -0.17 7.81
CA ARG A 41 -3.26 1.08 7.34
C ARG A 41 -2.32 0.85 6.15
N ILE A 42 -1.60 -0.26 6.12
CA ILE A 42 -0.74 -0.62 5.00
C ILE A 42 -1.57 -0.98 3.77
N ASP A 43 -2.64 -1.76 3.91
CA ASP A 43 -3.56 -2.06 2.81
C ASP A 43 -4.22 -0.78 2.24
N ASP A 44 -4.64 0.16 3.09
CA ASP A 44 -5.13 1.48 2.67
C ASP A 44 -4.07 2.28 1.87
N GLN A 45 -2.80 2.24 2.29
CA GLN A 45 -1.70 2.89 1.56
C GLN A 45 -1.43 2.22 0.21
N ILE A 46 -1.46 0.88 0.14
CA ILE A 46 -1.32 0.14 -1.11
C ILE A 46 -2.48 0.46 -2.06
N ALA A 47 -3.71 0.52 -1.56
CA ALA A 47 -4.90 0.89 -2.33
C ALA A 47 -4.78 2.32 -2.88
N LYS A 48 -4.34 3.27 -2.05
CA LYS A 48 -4.09 4.65 -2.47
C LYS A 48 -2.98 4.77 -3.52
N LEU A 49 -1.89 4.01 -3.39
CA LEU A 49 -0.83 3.95 -4.41
C LEU A 49 -1.32 3.32 -5.71
N ALA A 50 -2.13 2.25 -5.64
CA ALA A 50 -2.75 1.64 -6.80
C ALA A 50 -3.73 2.60 -7.49
N GLU A 51 -4.51 3.34 -6.72
CA GLU A 51 -5.39 4.39 -7.23
C GLU A 51 -4.57 5.49 -7.90
N GLN A 52 -3.53 6.03 -7.27
CA GLN A 52 -2.67 7.05 -7.90
C GLN A 52 -1.97 6.55 -9.17
N ALA A 53 -1.55 5.29 -9.21
CA ALA A 53 -0.99 4.67 -10.40
C ALA A 53 -2.04 4.55 -11.54
N GLY A 54 -3.30 4.25 -11.20
CA GLY A 54 -4.42 4.21 -12.15
C GLY A 54 -4.95 5.60 -12.57
N ASN A 55 -4.96 6.57 -11.65
CA ASN A 55 -5.47 7.94 -11.85
C ASN A 55 -4.53 8.80 -12.72
N LYS A 56 -3.29 8.34 -12.95
CA LYS A 56 -2.40 8.92 -13.98
C LYS A 56 -2.77 8.48 -15.41
N CYS A 57 -3.75 7.58 -15.57
CA CYS A 57 -4.25 7.10 -16.86
C CYS A 57 -5.76 7.33 -17.08
N LEU A 58 -6.35 8.30 -16.38
CA LEU A 58 -7.62 8.88 -16.81
C LEU A 58 -7.50 10.41 -16.73
N PRO A 59 -7.45 11.14 -17.86
CA PRO A 59 -7.86 12.53 -17.80
C PRO A 59 -9.30 12.52 -17.26
N LYS A 60 -9.55 13.25 -16.17
CA LYS A 60 -10.91 13.72 -15.89
C LYS A 60 -11.26 14.73 -16.98
N THR A 61 -11.50 14.25 -18.19
CA THR A 61 -12.29 14.98 -19.18
C THR A 61 -13.70 15.04 -18.62
N GLY A 62 -14.08 16.24 -18.21
CA GLY A 62 -15.38 16.52 -17.66
C GLY A 62 -16.52 16.23 -18.62
N ARG A 63 -17.70 16.10 -18.04
CA ARG A 63 -18.93 16.65 -18.58
C ARG A 63 -19.88 16.95 -17.43
#